data_AF-A0A2V8U4L0-F1
#
_entry.id   AF-A0A2V8U4L0-F1
#
_cell.length_a   1.000
_cell.length_b   1.000
_cell.length_c   1.000
_cell.angle_alpha   90.00
_cell.angle_beta   90.00
_cell.angle_gamma   90.00
#
_symmetry.space_group_name_H-M   'P 1'
#
loop_
_entity.id
_entity.type
_entity.pdbx_description
1 polymer ?
#
loop_
_entity_poly.entity_id
_entity_poly.type
_entity_poly.pdbx_seq_one_letter_code
_entity_poly.pdbx_strand_id
1 'polypeptide(L)'
;STEFYAKSPSSNPWNKSTAPYPQAVRGGSWMDPADQLRCSARVGSDPSWKQQDPQLPKSIWYETDAQGLGFRLVRPLRIPTAEEMDKYWNSGVEKDP
;
A
#
# COMPACT_ATOMS: atom_id res chain seq x y z
N SER A 1 -11.36 -2.51 8.08
CA SER A 1 -12.53 -2.48 8.98
C SER A 1 -12.05 -2.30 10.42
N THR A 2 -12.79 -1.57 11.24
CA THR A 2 -12.56 -1.47 12.70
C THR A 2 -12.64 -2.83 13.38
N GLU A 3 -13.49 -3.73 12.88
CA GLU A 3 -13.66 -5.10 13.41
C GLU A 3 -12.40 -5.96 13.33
N PHE A 4 -11.61 -5.85 12.24
CA PHE A 4 -10.36 -6.59 12.12
C PHE A 4 -9.43 -6.23 13.28
N TYR A 5 -9.22 -4.93 13.50
CA TYR A 5 -8.31 -4.45 14.54
C TYR A 5 -8.81 -4.74 15.96
N ALA A 6 -10.12 -4.83 16.18
CA ALA A 6 -10.69 -5.23 17.46
C ALA A 6 -10.33 -6.69 17.85
N LYS A 7 -10.09 -7.56 16.86
CA LYS A 7 -9.71 -8.97 17.06
C LYS A 7 -8.21 -9.24 16.83
N SER A 8 -7.45 -8.22 16.47
CA SER A 8 -6.04 -8.36 16.13
C SER A 8 -5.13 -8.33 17.36
N PRO A 9 -3.91 -8.85 17.28
CA PRO A 9 -2.89 -8.65 18.31
C PRO A 9 -2.70 -7.16 18.62
N SER A 10 -2.49 -6.83 19.91
CA SER A 10 -2.24 -5.45 20.35
C SER A 10 -0.90 -4.92 19.83
N SER A 11 0.06 -5.80 19.58
CA SER A 11 1.37 -5.46 19.03
C SER A 11 1.43 -5.80 17.54
N ASN A 12 1.73 -4.78 16.73
CA ASN A 12 1.96 -4.86 15.28
C ASN A 12 0.92 -5.71 14.50
N PRO A 13 -0.37 -5.36 14.54
CA PRO A 13 -1.41 -6.08 13.81
C PRO A 13 -1.20 -5.95 12.29
N TRP A 14 -1.05 -7.08 11.61
CA TRP A 14 -0.86 -7.13 10.16
C TRP A 14 -2.16 -7.51 9.44
N ASN A 15 -2.79 -6.53 8.79
CA ASN A 15 -3.93 -6.76 7.91
C ASN A 15 -3.40 -7.05 6.50
N LYS A 16 -3.30 -8.33 6.13
CA LYS A 16 -2.79 -8.74 4.82
C LYS A 16 -3.81 -8.45 3.72
N SER A 17 -3.35 -7.86 2.62
CA SER A 17 -4.19 -7.57 1.46
C SER A 17 -4.67 -8.86 0.79
N THR A 18 -5.94 -8.89 0.42
CA THR A 18 -6.59 -10.04 -0.26
C THR A 18 -6.89 -9.76 -1.73
N ALA A 19 -6.60 -8.55 -2.20
CA ALA A 19 -6.83 -8.06 -3.55
C ALA A 19 -5.75 -7.02 -3.91
N PRO A 20 -5.52 -6.73 -5.20
CA PRO A 20 -4.54 -5.73 -5.64
C PRO A 20 -4.87 -4.32 -5.12
N TYR A 21 -6.16 -4.00 -4.97
CA TYR A 21 -6.64 -2.73 -4.43
C TYR A 21 -7.70 -2.94 -3.36
N PRO A 22 -7.85 -1.97 -2.43
CA PRO A 22 -6.95 -0.84 -2.22
C PRO A 22 -5.74 -1.21 -1.35
N GLN A 23 -4.55 -0.70 -1.69
CA GLN A 23 -3.37 -0.63 -0.81
C GLN A 23 -3.34 0.73 -0.10
N ALA A 24 -2.79 0.79 1.12
CA ALA A 24 -2.80 2.03 1.90
C ALA A 24 -1.57 2.93 1.60
N VAL A 25 -1.83 4.15 1.16
CA VAL A 25 -0.85 5.25 1.03
C VAL A 25 -1.04 6.26 2.16
N ARG A 26 0.06 6.91 2.57
CA ARG A 26 0.14 7.77 3.76
C ARG A 26 0.95 9.03 3.49
N GLY A 27 0.69 10.07 4.28
CA GLY A 27 1.49 11.30 4.32
C GLY A 27 0.87 12.48 3.59
N GLY A 28 0.03 12.22 2.58
CA GLY A 28 -0.48 13.25 1.68
C GLY A 28 0.59 13.76 0.72
N SER A 29 0.16 14.62 -0.19
CA SER A 29 0.94 15.16 -1.30
C SER A 29 0.76 16.68 -1.39
N TRP A 30 1.50 17.31 -2.29
CA TRP A 30 1.39 18.75 -2.58
C TRP A 30 0.03 19.14 -3.20
N MET A 31 -0.78 18.17 -3.64
CA MET A 31 -2.11 18.39 -4.20
C MET A 31 -3.21 18.34 -3.13
N ASP A 32 -2.91 17.82 -1.93
CA ASP A 32 -3.91 17.60 -0.89
C ASP A 32 -4.11 18.88 -0.03
N PRO A 33 -5.36 19.24 0.30
CA PRO A 33 -5.62 20.39 1.18
C PRO A 33 -5.22 20.09 2.63
N ALA A 34 -4.87 21.15 3.36
CA ALA A 34 -4.27 21.04 4.70
C ALA A 34 -5.14 20.30 5.73
N ASP A 35 -6.46 20.37 5.60
CA ASP A 35 -7.43 19.70 6.48
C ASP A 35 -7.47 18.17 6.29
N GLN A 36 -6.95 17.66 5.17
CA GLN A 36 -6.82 16.23 4.89
C GLN A 36 -5.48 15.65 5.39
N LEU A 37 -4.51 16.51 5.72
CA LEU A 37 -3.18 16.11 6.15
C LEU A 37 -3.13 15.81 7.66
N ARG A 38 -3.17 14.51 8.00
CA ARG A 38 -3.07 14.03 9.39
C ARG A 38 -2.30 12.72 9.47
N CYS A 39 -1.68 12.44 10.61
CA CYS A 39 -0.92 11.20 10.84
C CYS A 39 -1.78 9.92 10.70
N SER A 40 -3.08 10.02 10.97
CA SER A 40 -4.04 8.92 10.84
C SER A 40 -4.63 8.78 9.44
N ALA A 41 -4.38 9.72 8.52
CA ALA A 41 -4.92 9.67 7.17
C ALA A 41 -4.42 8.42 6.43
N ARG A 42 -5.31 7.81 5.66
CA ARG A 42 -5.09 6.63 4.82
C ARG A 42 -5.84 6.86 3.52
N VAL A 43 -5.12 6.86 2.40
CA VAL A 43 -5.72 6.86 1.06
C VAL A 43 -5.57 5.45 0.50
N GLY A 44 -6.65 4.91 -0.08
CA GLY A 44 -6.60 3.64 -0.78
C GLY A 44 -6.10 3.82 -2.21
N SER A 45 -5.23 2.94 -2.68
CA SER A 45 -4.87 2.89 -4.10
C SER A 45 -6.07 2.48 -4.95
N ASP A 46 -6.06 2.94 -6.20
CA ASP A 46 -7.13 2.74 -7.15
C ASP A 46 -6.57 2.32 -8.52
N PRO A 47 -7.22 1.41 -9.26
CA PRO A 47 -6.76 1.01 -10.60
C PRO A 47 -6.58 2.18 -11.59
N SER A 48 -7.26 3.31 -11.36
CA SER A 48 -7.11 4.52 -12.17
C SER A 48 -5.71 5.14 -12.10
N TRP A 49 -4.92 4.82 -11.07
CA TRP A 49 -3.57 5.38 -10.86
C TRP A 49 -2.55 4.94 -11.92
N LYS A 50 -2.85 3.91 -12.69
CA LYS A 50 -2.05 3.45 -13.83
C LYS A 50 -2.88 3.35 -15.11
N GLN A 51 -3.90 4.20 -15.25
CA GLN A 51 -4.80 4.15 -16.40
C GLN A 51 -4.04 4.35 -17.72
N GLN A 52 -3.04 5.23 -17.72
CA GLN A 52 -2.20 5.58 -18.85
C GLN A 52 -0.97 4.69 -19.07
N ASP A 53 -0.76 3.63 -18.26
CA ASP A 53 0.30 2.65 -18.52
C ASP A 53 0.04 1.94 -19.86
N PRO A 54 0.95 2.07 -20.86
CA PRO A 54 0.75 1.50 -22.19
C PRO A 54 0.94 -0.03 -22.26
N GLN A 55 1.38 -0.67 -21.17
CA GLN A 55 1.65 -2.11 -21.15
C GLN A 55 0.38 -2.97 -21.08
N LEU A 56 0.45 -4.17 -21.68
CA LEU A 56 -0.58 -5.21 -21.63
C LEU A 56 0.07 -6.55 -21.25
N PRO A 57 -0.08 -7.06 -20.01
CA PRO A 57 -0.79 -6.46 -18.87
C PRO A 57 -0.07 -5.24 -18.31
N LYS A 58 -0.81 -4.39 -17.58
CA LYS A 58 -0.25 -3.21 -16.92
C LYS A 58 0.76 -3.61 -15.84
N SER A 59 1.77 -2.77 -15.66
CA SER A 59 2.75 -2.92 -14.59
C SER A 59 2.10 -2.77 -13.22
N ILE A 60 2.69 -3.41 -12.22
CA ILE A 60 2.34 -3.20 -10.81
C ILE A 60 3.13 -2.03 -10.18
N TRP A 61 4.06 -1.44 -10.94
CA TRP A 61 4.98 -0.41 -10.45
C TRP A 61 4.85 0.94 -11.19
N TYR A 62 4.09 0.99 -12.28
CA TYR A 62 4.01 2.18 -13.13
C TYR A 62 2.68 2.92 -12.95
N GLU A 63 2.57 3.65 -11.83
CA GLU A 63 1.40 4.46 -11.46
C GLU A 63 1.42 5.82 -12.17
N THR A 64 1.22 5.81 -13.49
CA THR A 64 1.32 6.99 -14.38
C THR A 64 0.43 8.18 -13.99
N ASP A 65 -0.71 7.91 -13.37
CA ASP A 65 -1.77 8.88 -13.06
C ASP A 65 -1.75 9.31 -11.58
N ALA A 66 -0.78 8.82 -10.79
CA ALA A 66 -0.63 9.15 -9.37
C ALA A 66 0.58 10.06 -9.09
N GLN A 67 0.57 11.30 -9.59
CA GLN A 67 1.70 12.24 -9.47
C GLN A 67 2.12 12.60 -8.02
N GLY A 68 1.22 12.43 -7.07
CA GLY A 68 1.49 12.65 -5.64
C GLY A 68 2.14 11.43 -4.95
N LEU A 69 2.30 10.31 -5.65
CA LEU A 69 2.78 9.06 -5.10
C LEU A 69 4.31 8.98 -5.16
N GLY A 70 4.90 8.39 -4.12
CA GLY A 70 6.33 8.11 -4.06
C GLY A 70 6.63 7.02 -3.05
N PHE A 71 7.92 6.74 -2.84
CA PHE A 71 8.38 5.69 -1.95
C PHE A 71 9.15 6.25 -0.76
N ARG A 72 8.94 5.66 0.41
CA ARG A 72 9.80 5.82 1.57
C ARG A 72 10.39 4.47 1.92
N LEU A 73 11.70 4.34 1.78
CA LEU A 73 12.41 3.11 2.13
C LEU A 73 12.40 2.92 3.65
N VAL A 74 12.03 1.71 4.06
CA VAL A 74 12.07 1.26 5.46
C VAL A 74 12.79 -0.07 5.52
N ARG A 75 13.47 -0.34 6.63
CA ARG A 75 14.09 -1.64 6.88
C ARG A 75 13.77 -2.12 8.30
N PRO A 76 13.60 -3.44 8.51
CA PRO A 76 13.58 -4.00 9.85
C PRO A 76 14.88 -3.69 10.60
N LEU A 77 14.78 -3.43 11.90
CA LEU A 77 15.96 -3.30 12.75
C LEU A 77 16.65 -4.66 12.94
N ARG A 78 15.84 -5.71 13.16
CA ARG A 78 16.28 -7.11 13.24
C ARG A 78 15.93 -7.80 11.94
N ILE A 79 16.89 -8.51 11.37
CA ILE A 79 16.69 -9.25 10.11
C ILE A 79 15.71 -10.39 10.38
N PRO A 80 14.55 -10.44 9.68
CA PRO A 80 13.61 -11.56 9.82
C PRO A 80 14.16 -12.84 9.19
N THR A 81 13.53 -13.97 9.48
CA THR A 81 13.80 -15.23 8.78
C THR A 81 13.45 -15.15 7.30
N ALA A 82 13.98 -16.06 6.48
CA ALA A 82 13.65 -16.13 5.05
C ALA A 82 12.14 -16.28 4.79
N GLU A 83 11.45 -17.05 5.63
CA GLU A 83 10.00 -17.25 5.52
C GLU A 83 9.21 -15.97 5.86
N GLU A 84 9.62 -15.22 6.88
CA GLU A 84 8.99 -13.94 7.23
C GLU A 84 9.25 -12.86 6.18
N MET A 85 10.48 -12.84 5.65
CA MET A 85 10.89 -11.97 4.56
C MET A 85 10.04 -12.16 3.31
N ASP A 86 9.81 -13.42 2.90
CA ASP A 86 8.93 -13.76 1.78
C ASP A 86 7.50 -13.22 2.02
N LYS A 87 6.96 -13.42 3.23
CA LYS A 87 5.63 -12.93 3.61
C LYS A 87 5.51 -11.39 3.56
N TYR A 88 6.58 -10.65 3.86
CA TYR A 88 6.57 -9.19 3.86
C TYR A 88 6.69 -8.58 2.47
N TRP A 89 7.51 -9.17 1.60
CA TRP A 89 7.81 -8.59 0.29
C TRP A 89 6.91 -9.10 -0.83
N ASN A 90 6.29 -10.26 -0.65
CA ASN A 90 5.40 -10.85 -1.65
C ASN A 90 3.94 -10.80 -1.16
N SER A 91 3.13 -9.98 -1.84
CA SER A 91 1.72 -9.82 -1.49
C SER A 91 0.87 -11.02 -1.94
N GLY A 92 1.19 -11.59 -3.11
CA GLY A 92 0.44 -12.67 -3.76
C GLY A 92 -0.87 -12.21 -4.41
N VAL A 93 -1.16 -10.91 -4.40
CA VAL A 93 -2.41 -10.31 -4.88
C VAL A 93 -2.15 -9.09 -5.76
N GLU A 94 -0.92 -8.91 -6.25
CA GLU A 94 -0.49 -7.72 -6.98
C GLU A 94 -1.07 -7.58 -8.39
N LYS A 95 -1.59 -8.67 -8.97
CA LYS A 95 -2.10 -8.69 -10.34
C LYS A 95 -3.56 -8.24 -10.37
N ASP A 96 -3.87 -7.39 -11.34
CA ASP A 96 -5.24 -7.04 -11.66
C ASP A 96 -6.01 -8.31 -12.08
N PRO A 97 -7.30 -8.45 -11.70
CA PRO A 97 -8.14 -9.57 -12.10
C PRO A 97 -8.42 -9.61 -13.61
#